data_AF-A0A2D4G150-F1
#
_entry.id   AF-A0A2D4G150-F1
#
_cell.length_a   1.000
_cell.length_b   1.000
_cell.length_c   1.000
_cell.angle_alpha   90.00
_cell.angle_beta   90.00
_cell.angle_gamma   90.00
#
_symmetry.space_group_name_H-M   'P 1'
#
loop_
_entity.id
_entity.type
_entity.pdbx_description
1 polymer ?
#
loop_
_entity_poly.entity_id
_entity_poly.type
_entity_poly.pdbx_seq_one_letter_code
_entity_poly.pdbx_strand_id
1 'polypeptide(L)'
;DAALPVPVTPAGRCPSSGDNKRSSPAKASAAERRPPGTDFCHLLSPPCFTEEDKYSLEALRTIHKQMDDDKDGGIEVEESDEFIREDMKYKDASNKHSHLHREDKHITIEDLWKRWKTSEVHNWTQEATLQWLVEFVELPQYEKNFRENNVKGTTLPRIAVNEPAFMISQLKIIDRSHRQKLQLKALDVVLFGPLTRPPHNWMKDFVLTISIMIGIGGCWFAYTQNKTSKEHITKMMKDLESLQTAELSLCELQERLEKAQEENRTVAVEKQNLERKMMDEISDAKREACRLKELREGAECELSRLKYAEEELVQVRMALKKAEKEFELRSNWSVPDALQKWLQLTHEVEVQYYNIKRQ
;
A
#
# COMPACT_ATOMS: atom_id res chain seq x y z
N ASP A 1 77.64 -63.80 51.41
CA ASP A 1 78.82 -63.37 52.20
C ASP A 1 79.57 -62.25 51.49
N ALA A 2 80.36 -61.49 52.23
CA ALA A 2 81.05 -60.29 51.75
C ALA A 2 82.47 -60.61 51.23
N ALA A 3 82.91 -59.91 50.18
CA ALA A 3 84.31 -59.46 49.99
C ALA A 3 84.48 -58.59 48.72
N LEU A 4 84.78 -57.30 48.93
CA LEU A 4 85.79 -56.53 48.18
C LEU A 4 87.07 -56.52 49.06
N PRO A 5 88.31 -56.21 48.60
CA PRO A 5 88.62 -55.17 47.59
C PRO A 5 89.90 -55.31 46.69
N VAL A 6 90.00 -54.47 45.64
CA VAL A 6 91.10 -53.51 45.22
C VAL A 6 92.58 -53.95 45.42
N PRO A 7 93.52 -53.81 44.44
CA PRO A 7 94.00 -52.55 43.78
C PRO A 7 94.22 -52.68 42.23
N VAL A 8 94.91 -51.83 41.43
CA VAL A 8 95.96 -50.76 41.56
C VAL A 8 95.79 -49.66 40.47
N THR A 9 96.37 -48.46 40.66
CA THR A 9 96.60 -47.34 39.68
C THR A 9 98.04 -46.75 39.87
N PRO A 10 98.60 -45.74 39.13
CA PRO A 10 98.20 -44.97 37.93
C PRO A 10 99.35 -44.68 36.88
N ALA A 11 99.06 -43.78 35.92
CA ALA A 11 99.92 -42.68 35.41
C ALA A 11 100.83 -42.80 34.15
N GLY A 12 100.69 -41.81 33.25
CA GLY A 12 101.54 -41.53 32.07
C GLY A 12 100.80 -40.69 31.00
N ARG A 13 100.61 -39.37 31.18
CA ARG A 13 101.50 -38.25 30.73
C ARG A 13 101.36 -37.87 29.23
N CYS A 14 100.55 -36.84 28.96
CA CYS A 14 100.64 -35.95 27.77
C CYS A 14 101.85 -34.99 27.89
N PRO A 15 102.25 -34.15 26.88
CA PRO A 15 101.61 -33.76 25.60
C PRO A 15 102.52 -34.08 24.36
N SER A 16 102.26 -33.71 23.09
CA SER A 16 101.91 -32.39 22.54
C SER A 16 101.61 -32.37 21.02
N SER A 17 100.94 -31.29 20.61
CA SER A 17 100.96 -30.59 19.30
C SER A 17 100.65 -31.34 17.99
N GLY A 18 99.62 -30.86 17.27
CA GLY A 18 99.36 -31.23 15.87
C GLY A 18 97.97 -30.82 15.38
N ASP A 19 97.72 -29.53 15.15
CA ASP A 19 96.50 -29.07 14.51
C ASP A 19 96.32 -29.72 13.12
N ASN A 20 95.17 -30.34 12.87
CA ASN A 20 94.68 -30.44 11.49
C ASN A 20 93.16 -30.57 11.40
N LYS A 21 92.57 -29.70 10.57
CA LYS A 21 91.14 -29.62 10.29
C LYS A 21 90.67 -30.84 9.48
N ARG A 22 89.53 -31.44 9.86
CA ARG A 22 88.61 -31.96 8.85
C ARG A 22 87.15 -31.97 9.31
N SER A 23 86.42 -30.94 8.90
CA SER A 23 84.95 -30.94 8.90
C SER A 23 84.40 -31.83 7.78
N SER A 24 83.30 -32.52 8.06
CA SER A 24 82.58 -33.36 7.10
C SER A 24 81.92 -32.55 5.98
N PRO A 25 81.78 -33.10 4.76
CA PRO A 25 81.16 -32.38 3.65
C PRO A 25 79.63 -32.42 3.72
N ALA A 26 79.01 -31.25 3.80
CA ALA A 26 77.59 -31.10 3.45
C ALA A 26 77.44 -31.17 1.91
N LYS A 27 76.43 -31.91 1.44
CA LYS A 27 76.07 -31.92 0.01
C LYS A 27 75.38 -30.60 -0.35
N ALA A 28 76.14 -29.67 -0.93
CA ALA A 28 75.55 -28.56 -1.66
C ALA A 28 75.16 -29.04 -3.07
N SER A 29 73.89 -28.83 -3.46
CA SER A 29 73.48 -28.91 -4.86
C SER A 29 74.21 -27.82 -5.66
N ALA A 30 74.61 -28.15 -6.89
CA ALA A 30 75.37 -27.23 -7.73
C ALA A 30 74.47 -26.10 -8.25
N ALA A 31 74.44 -24.97 -7.54
CA ALA A 31 73.99 -23.70 -8.09
C ALA A 31 75.00 -23.26 -9.16
N GLU A 32 74.68 -23.53 -10.42
CA GLU A 32 75.54 -23.22 -11.56
C GLU A 32 75.62 -21.71 -11.77
N ARG A 33 76.76 -21.10 -11.38
CA ARG A 33 77.03 -19.68 -11.60
C ARG A 33 77.25 -19.41 -13.09
N ARG A 34 76.18 -19.07 -13.82
CA ARG A 34 76.30 -18.53 -15.18
C ARG A 34 76.90 -17.10 -15.16
N PRO A 35 77.76 -16.74 -16.12
CA PRO A 35 78.38 -15.42 -16.17
C PRO A 35 77.38 -14.33 -16.60
N PRO A 36 77.56 -13.07 -16.15
CA PRO A 36 76.71 -11.97 -16.58
C PRO A 36 77.15 -11.46 -17.96
N GLY A 37 76.31 -11.69 -18.97
CA GLY A 37 76.41 -11.01 -20.28
C GLY A 37 77.02 -11.83 -21.42
N THR A 38 76.24 -12.78 -21.95
CA THR A 38 76.28 -13.16 -23.38
C THR A 38 74.95 -13.82 -23.79
N ASP A 39 74.32 -13.28 -24.82
CA ASP A 39 73.51 -13.98 -25.84
C ASP A 39 72.34 -14.91 -25.43
N PHE A 40 71.60 -14.56 -24.37
CA PHE A 40 70.30 -15.18 -24.06
C PHE A 40 69.29 -15.17 -25.23
N CYS A 41 69.42 -14.27 -26.21
CA CYS A 41 68.50 -14.21 -27.35
C CYS A 41 68.52 -15.43 -28.27
N HIS A 42 69.64 -16.16 -28.34
CA HIS A 42 69.80 -17.31 -29.23
C HIS A 42 69.35 -18.64 -28.60
N LEU A 43 69.15 -18.68 -27.27
CA LEU A 43 68.71 -19.88 -26.55
C LEU A 43 67.18 -19.95 -26.43
N LEU A 44 66.49 -18.81 -26.51
CA LEU A 44 65.04 -18.74 -26.45
C LEU A 44 64.37 -19.36 -27.68
N SER A 45 63.25 -20.05 -27.49
CA SER A 45 62.42 -20.60 -28.56
C SER A 45 61.00 -20.02 -28.48
N PRO A 46 60.61 -19.09 -29.37
CA PRO A 46 61.35 -18.60 -30.55
C PRO A 46 62.47 -17.57 -30.20
N PRO A 47 63.54 -17.43 -31.01
CA PRO A 47 64.66 -16.55 -30.68
C PRO A 47 64.34 -15.06 -30.89
N CYS A 48 65.00 -14.17 -30.14
CA CYS A 48 64.91 -12.72 -30.38
C CYS A 48 65.98 -12.25 -31.38
N PHE A 49 65.57 -12.07 -32.63
CA PHE A 49 66.45 -11.63 -33.72
C PHE A 49 66.40 -10.12 -33.99
N THR A 50 65.34 -9.41 -33.55
CA THR A 50 65.18 -7.97 -33.81
C THR A 50 65.53 -7.10 -32.60
N GLU A 51 65.88 -5.83 -32.81
CA GLU A 51 66.06 -4.89 -31.71
C GLU A 51 64.75 -4.65 -30.93
N GLU A 52 63.59 -4.66 -31.60
CA GLU A 52 62.28 -4.62 -30.95
C GLU A 52 62.05 -5.82 -30.01
N ASP A 53 62.50 -7.01 -30.42
CA ASP A 53 62.45 -8.21 -29.57
C ASP A 53 63.36 -8.10 -28.35
N LYS A 54 64.56 -7.49 -28.48
CA LYS A 54 65.47 -7.26 -27.34
C LYS A 54 64.83 -6.36 -26.29
N TYR A 55 64.27 -5.22 -26.69
CA TYR A 55 63.54 -4.33 -25.78
C TYR A 55 62.31 -5.01 -25.17
N SER A 56 61.61 -5.85 -25.95
CA SER A 56 60.47 -6.64 -25.45
C SER A 56 60.90 -7.65 -24.39
N LEU A 57 62.01 -8.36 -24.61
CA LEU A 57 62.55 -9.35 -23.67
C LEU A 57 63.08 -8.69 -22.39
N GLU A 58 63.77 -7.54 -22.50
CA GLU A 58 64.24 -6.77 -21.33
C GLU A 58 63.05 -6.27 -20.49
N ALA A 59 61.99 -5.82 -21.15
CA ALA A 59 60.76 -5.44 -20.48
C ALA A 59 60.08 -6.64 -19.80
N LEU A 60 59.95 -7.78 -20.48
CA LEU A 60 59.38 -9.00 -19.90
C LEU A 60 60.23 -9.56 -18.74
N ARG A 61 61.56 -9.45 -18.80
CA ARG A 61 62.44 -9.78 -17.67
C ARG A 61 62.22 -8.85 -16.48
N THR A 62 61.93 -7.58 -16.73
CA THR A 62 61.60 -6.60 -15.69
C THR A 62 60.25 -6.92 -15.04
N ILE A 63 59.25 -7.31 -15.84
CA ILE A 63 57.93 -7.76 -15.36
C ILE A 63 58.06 -9.06 -14.55
N HIS A 64 58.79 -10.05 -15.06
CA HIS A 64 59.06 -11.29 -14.33
C HIS A 64 59.68 -10.99 -12.97
N LYS A 65 60.72 -10.15 -12.91
CA LYS A 65 61.38 -9.73 -11.65
C LYS A 65 60.50 -8.91 -10.70
N GLN A 66 59.35 -8.40 -11.16
CA GLN A 66 58.35 -7.72 -10.32
C GLN A 66 57.29 -8.68 -9.77
N MET A 67 57.22 -9.91 -10.30
CA MET A 67 56.23 -10.93 -9.96
C MET A 67 56.89 -12.20 -9.34
N ASP A 68 58.20 -12.33 -9.49
CA ASP A 68 59.14 -13.30 -8.90
C ASP A 68 59.78 -12.61 -7.67
N ASP A 69 59.19 -12.83 -6.50
CA ASP A 69 59.42 -12.04 -5.30
C ASP A 69 60.59 -12.63 -4.49
N ASP A 70 60.70 -13.96 -4.45
CA ASP A 70 61.83 -14.66 -3.82
C ASP A 70 63.10 -14.72 -4.69
N LYS A 71 62.96 -14.53 -6.01
CA LYS A 71 64.04 -14.47 -7.03
C LYS A 71 64.70 -15.82 -7.32
N ASP A 72 63.96 -16.92 -7.18
CA ASP A 72 64.42 -18.26 -7.58
C ASP A 72 64.50 -18.46 -9.10
N GLY A 73 63.73 -17.66 -9.87
CA GLY A 73 63.69 -17.68 -11.33
C GLY A 73 62.43 -18.29 -11.96
N GLY A 74 61.38 -18.60 -11.20
CA GLY A 74 60.08 -18.99 -11.74
C GLY A 74 58.90 -18.55 -10.87
N ILE A 75 57.98 -17.76 -11.43
CA ILE A 75 56.81 -17.25 -10.69
C ILE A 75 55.93 -18.41 -10.19
N GLU A 76 55.69 -18.48 -8.89
CA GLU A 76 54.72 -19.39 -8.27
C GLU A 76 53.27 -18.87 -8.32
N VAL A 77 52.30 -19.77 -8.11
CA VAL A 77 50.86 -19.43 -8.13
C VAL A 77 50.51 -18.35 -7.10
N GLU A 78 51.04 -18.45 -5.88
CA GLU A 78 50.72 -17.51 -4.79
C GLU A 78 51.30 -16.11 -5.07
N GLU A 79 52.55 -16.03 -5.52
CA GLU A 79 53.19 -14.76 -5.94
C GLU A 79 52.39 -14.07 -7.05
N SER A 80 51.92 -14.85 -8.04
CA SER A 80 51.10 -14.32 -9.13
C SER A 80 49.76 -13.76 -8.64
N ASP A 81 49.13 -14.37 -7.64
CA ASP A 81 47.85 -13.90 -7.11
C ASP A 81 48.02 -12.64 -6.25
N GLU A 82 49.10 -12.57 -5.46
CA GLU A 82 49.50 -11.38 -4.70
C GLU A 82 49.76 -10.20 -5.66
N PHE A 83 50.59 -10.38 -6.69
CA PHE A 83 50.87 -9.35 -7.70
C PHE A 83 49.61 -8.86 -8.46
N ILE A 84 48.71 -9.77 -8.86
CA ILE A 84 47.45 -9.40 -9.55
C ILE A 84 46.51 -8.60 -8.62
N ARG A 85 46.54 -8.90 -7.32
CA ARG A 85 45.68 -8.27 -6.31
C ARG A 85 46.23 -6.92 -5.84
N GLU A 86 47.53 -6.81 -5.60
CA GLU A 86 48.17 -5.65 -4.99
C GLU A 86 48.62 -4.61 -6.02
N ASP A 87 49.46 -5.02 -6.98
CA ASP A 87 49.98 -4.16 -8.04
C ASP A 87 48.96 -3.90 -9.14
N MET A 88 48.31 -4.95 -9.66
CA MET A 88 47.30 -4.79 -10.72
C MET A 88 45.92 -4.37 -10.23
N LYS A 89 45.66 -4.45 -8.91
CA LYS A 89 44.41 -4.01 -8.24
C LYS A 89 43.14 -4.66 -8.78
N TYR A 90 43.24 -5.87 -9.32
CA TYR A 90 42.07 -6.62 -9.79
C TYR A 90 41.42 -7.39 -8.64
N LYS A 91 40.10 -7.24 -8.48
CA LYS A 91 39.31 -8.02 -7.51
C LYS A 91 39.12 -9.48 -7.92
N ASP A 92 39.09 -9.75 -9.23
CA ASP A 92 38.88 -11.08 -9.80
C ASP A 92 40.21 -11.77 -10.17
N ALA A 93 41.16 -11.77 -9.22
CA ALA A 93 42.50 -12.35 -9.43
C ALA A 93 42.44 -13.85 -9.80
N SER A 94 41.50 -14.60 -9.22
CA SER A 94 41.39 -16.06 -9.40
C SER A 94 41.19 -16.53 -10.85
N ASN A 95 40.42 -15.81 -11.67
CA ASN A 95 40.26 -16.16 -13.09
C ASN A 95 41.52 -15.80 -13.90
N LYS A 96 42.28 -14.79 -13.46
CA LYS A 96 43.50 -14.34 -14.13
C LYS A 96 44.71 -15.20 -13.78
N HIS A 97 44.96 -15.53 -12.51
CA HIS A 97 46.04 -16.45 -12.15
C HIS A 97 45.83 -17.84 -12.75
N SER A 98 44.59 -18.33 -12.82
CA SER A 98 44.31 -19.64 -13.44
C SER A 98 44.48 -19.61 -14.96
N HIS A 99 44.22 -18.47 -15.62
CA HIS A 99 44.60 -18.28 -17.02
C HIS A 99 46.11 -18.17 -17.22
N LEU A 100 46.84 -17.59 -16.26
CA LEU A 100 48.30 -17.46 -16.30
C LEU A 100 48.98 -18.83 -16.14
N HIS A 101 48.64 -19.58 -15.09
CA HIS A 101 49.25 -20.87 -14.78
C HIS A 101 48.70 -22.04 -15.59
N ARG A 102 47.39 -22.10 -15.87
CA ARG A 102 46.68 -23.23 -16.53
C ARG A 102 46.99 -24.61 -15.92
N GLU A 103 48.09 -25.23 -16.33
CA GLU A 103 48.59 -26.54 -15.89
C GLU A 103 49.97 -26.45 -15.22
N ASP A 104 50.72 -25.36 -15.46
CA ASP A 104 52.09 -25.14 -15.02
C ASP A 104 52.14 -24.32 -13.71
N LYS A 105 52.72 -24.91 -12.66
CA LYS A 105 52.77 -24.29 -11.31
C LYS A 105 53.85 -23.23 -11.14
N HIS A 106 54.88 -23.25 -12.00
CA HIS A 106 56.00 -22.30 -11.99
C HIS A 106 56.17 -21.80 -13.42
N ILE A 107 56.25 -20.48 -13.60
CA ILE A 107 56.37 -19.87 -14.94
C ILE A 107 57.73 -19.23 -15.06
N THR A 108 58.55 -19.71 -15.99
CA THR A 108 59.88 -19.12 -16.23
C THR A 108 59.81 -17.93 -17.19
N ILE A 109 60.89 -17.14 -17.24
CA ILE A 109 61.07 -16.07 -18.25
C ILE A 109 61.01 -16.60 -19.69
N GLU A 110 61.37 -17.86 -19.92
CA GLU A 110 61.34 -18.48 -21.25
C GLU A 110 59.89 -18.80 -21.66
N ASP A 111 59.07 -19.28 -20.72
CA ASP A 111 57.63 -19.52 -20.92
C ASP A 111 56.87 -18.22 -21.13
N LEU A 112 57.18 -17.18 -20.36
CA LEU A 112 56.59 -15.86 -20.52
C LEU A 112 56.93 -15.24 -21.90
N TRP A 113 58.18 -15.38 -22.34
CA TRP A 113 58.62 -14.95 -23.68
C TRP A 113 57.91 -15.73 -24.80
N LYS A 114 57.85 -17.06 -24.69
CA LYS A 114 57.16 -17.94 -25.63
C LYS A 114 55.67 -17.58 -25.72
N ARG A 115 54.99 -17.42 -24.59
CA ARG A 115 53.59 -17.00 -24.48
C ARG A 115 53.35 -15.67 -25.17
N TRP A 116 54.20 -14.67 -24.89
CA TRP A 116 54.17 -13.36 -25.55
C TRP A 116 54.27 -13.48 -27.08
N LYS A 117 55.27 -14.21 -27.59
CA LYS A 117 55.48 -14.37 -29.04
C LYS A 117 54.39 -15.18 -29.74
N THR A 118 53.68 -16.06 -29.03
CA THR A 118 52.48 -16.76 -29.54
C THR A 118 51.17 -15.98 -29.38
N SER A 119 51.17 -14.86 -28.63
CA SER A 119 49.97 -14.07 -28.37
C SER A 119 49.55 -13.26 -29.60
N GLU A 120 48.24 -13.17 -29.83
CA GLU A 120 47.66 -12.30 -30.87
C GLU A 120 48.12 -10.84 -30.73
N VAL A 121 48.37 -10.41 -29.48
CA VAL A 121 48.83 -9.07 -29.13
C VAL A 121 50.15 -8.72 -29.81
N HIS A 122 51.12 -9.64 -29.83
CA HIS A 122 52.42 -9.38 -30.45
C HIS A 122 52.26 -9.01 -31.94
N ASN A 123 51.26 -9.60 -32.60
CA ASN A 123 50.97 -9.40 -34.02
C ASN A 123 50.00 -8.23 -34.30
N TRP A 124 49.64 -7.43 -33.28
CA TRP A 124 48.79 -6.26 -33.47
C TRP A 124 49.44 -5.20 -34.35
N THR A 125 48.71 -4.76 -35.38
CA THR A 125 49.07 -3.60 -36.19
C THR A 125 48.93 -2.30 -35.39
N GLN A 126 49.32 -1.19 -36.00
CA GLN A 126 49.09 0.14 -35.42
C GLN A 126 47.59 0.36 -35.16
N GLU A 127 46.73 0.03 -36.11
CA GLU A 127 45.28 0.24 -36.05
C GLU A 127 44.65 -0.55 -34.90
N ALA A 128 45.02 -1.83 -34.72
CA ALA A 128 44.57 -2.64 -33.60
C ALA A 128 45.03 -2.05 -32.25
N THR A 129 46.27 -1.56 -32.19
CA THR A 129 46.83 -0.91 -31.00
C THR A 129 46.12 0.41 -30.68
N LEU A 130 45.75 1.19 -31.70
CA LEU A 130 44.97 2.43 -31.55
C LEU A 130 43.52 2.14 -31.12
N GLN A 131 42.88 1.13 -31.70
CA GLN A 131 41.54 0.69 -31.29
C GLN A 131 41.55 0.23 -29.83
N TRP A 132 42.59 -0.50 -29.41
CA TRP A 132 42.78 -0.87 -28.00
C TRP A 132 42.91 0.34 -27.07
N LEU A 133 43.73 1.33 -27.45
CA LEU A 133 43.90 2.58 -26.69
C LEU A 133 42.58 3.36 -26.52
N VAL A 134 41.74 3.38 -27.55
CA VAL A 134 40.44 4.07 -27.53
C VAL A 134 39.39 3.27 -26.75
N GLU A 135 39.23 1.98 -27.01
CA GLU A 135 38.13 1.16 -26.47
C GLU A 135 38.38 0.61 -25.07
N PHE A 136 39.62 0.24 -24.72
CA PHE A 136 39.92 -0.47 -23.47
C PHE A 136 40.75 0.34 -22.48
N VAL A 137 41.60 1.25 -22.98
CA VAL A 137 42.32 2.21 -22.13
C VAL A 137 41.53 3.51 -21.97
N GLU A 138 40.59 3.79 -22.87
CA GLU A 138 39.74 5.00 -22.89
C GLU A 138 40.58 6.29 -22.95
N LEU A 139 41.69 6.28 -23.71
CA LEU A 139 42.60 7.43 -23.86
C LEU A 139 42.72 7.89 -25.33
N PRO A 140 41.61 8.25 -26.01
CA PRO A 140 41.63 8.68 -27.42
C PRO A 140 42.49 9.93 -27.67
N GLN A 141 42.69 10.76 -26.65
CA GLN A 141 43.51 11.98 -26.72
C GLN A 141 44.98 11.73 -27.12
N TYR A 142 45.51 10.52 -26.93
CA TYR A 142 46.87 10.16 -27.31
C TYR A 142 46.98 9.40 -28.65
N GLU A 143 45.85 9.13 -29.33
CA GLU A 143 45.81 8.37 -30.59
C GLU A 143 46.80 8.94 -31.64
N LYS A 144 46.85 10.27 -31.78
CA LYS A 144 47.77 10.94 -32.72
C LYS A 144 49.24 10.66 -32.39
N ASN A 145 49.63 10.70 -31.12
CA ASN A 145 51.00 10.42 -30.70
C ASN A 145 51.36 8.95 -30.94
N PHE A 146 50.44 8.02 -30.71
CA PHE A 146 50.65 6.59 -31.00
C PHE A 146 50.77 6.34 -32.51
N ARG A 147 50.01 7.08 -33.32
CA ARG A 147 50.06 7.04 -34.78
C ARG A 147 51.38 7.60 -35.33
N GLU A 148 51.80 8.77 -34.85
CA GLU A 148 53.06 9.43 -35.24
C GLU A 148 54.30 8.59 -34.88
N ASN A 149 54.30 7.92 -33.72
CA ASN A 149 55.44 7.10 -33.26
C ASN A 149 55.40 5.64 -33.74
N ASN A 150 54.47 5.25 -34.62
CA ASN A 150 54.36 3.88 -35.15
C ASN A 150 54.27 2.77 -34.07
N VAL A 151 53.50 3.03 -33.02
CA VAL A 151 53.28 2.08 -31.91
C VAL A 151 52.49 0.87 -32.39
N LYS A 152 52.98 -0.34 -32.08
CA LYS A 152 52.43 -1.64 -32.49
C LYS A 152 52.35 -2.57 -31.27
N GLY A 153 51.84 -3.79 -31.47
CA GLY A 153 51.87 -4.85 -30.47
C GLY A 153 53.25 -5.07 -29.84
N THR A 154 54.32 -5.05 -30.64
CA THR A 154 55.71 -5.26 -30.21
C THR A 154 56.21 -4.26 -29.17
N THR A 155 55.65 -3.05 -29.06
CA THR A 155 56.10 -2.05 -28.09
C THR A 155 55.29 -2.03 -26.78
N LEU A 156 54.21 -2.82 -26.68
CA LEU A 156 53.39 -2.90 -25.47
C LEU A 156 54.13 -3.38 -24.20
N PRO A 157 55.08 -4.34 -24.24
CA PRO A 157 55.85 -4.71 -23.05
C PRO A 157 56.63 -3.54 -22.44
N ARG A 158 57.18 -2.63 -23.27
CA ARG A 158 57.89 -1.42 -22.81
C ARG A 158 56.96 -0.43 -22.10
N ILE A 159 55.70 -0.37 -22.55
CA ILE A 159 54.64 0.43 -21.92
C ILE A 159 54.23 -0.20 -20.58
N ALA A 160 54.15 -1.53 -20.50
CA ALA A 160 53.83 -2.26 -19.26
C ALA A 160 54.88 -2.08 -18.14
N VAL A 161 56.16 -1.88 -18.51
CA VAL A 161 57.24 -1.50 -17.57
C VAL A 161 57.24 0.00 -17.23
N ASN A 162 56.44 0.82 -17.93
CA ASN A 162 56.38 2.27 -17.77
C ASN A 162 57.76 2.94 -17.94
N GLU A 163 58.48 2.55 -18.99
CA GLU A 163 59.77 3.14 -19.36
C GLU A 163 59.60 4.67 -19.58
N PRO A 164 60.18 5.54 -18.75
CA PRO A 164 59.88 6.98 -18.79
C PRO A 164 60.38 7.63 -20.08
N ALA A 165 61.48 7.14 -20.66
CA ALA A 165 61.99 7.62 -21.94
C ALA A 165 61.00 7.38 -23.10
N PHE A 166 60.30 6.24 -23.10
CA PHE A 166 59.29 5.93 -24.11
C PHE A 166 57.98 6.67 -23.83
N MET A 167 57.47 6.58 -22.60
CA MET A 167 56.18 7.12 -22.17
C MET A 167 56.12 8.67 -22.20
N ILE A 168 57.20 9.34 -21.81
CA ILE A 168 57.25 10.80 -21.71
C ILE A 168 57.79 11.40 -23.01
N SER A 169 58.92 10.92 -23.54
CA SER A 169 59.59 11.58 -24.67
C SER A 169 58.94 11.26 -26.03
N GLN A 170 58.48 10.02 -26.24
CA GLN A 170 57.85 9.62 -27.50
C GLN A 170 56.32 9.82 -27.43
N LEU A 171 55.66 9.16 -26.47
CA LEU A 171 54.20 9.19 -26.35
C LEU A 171 53.64 10.50 -25.77
N LYS A 172 54.49 11.36 -25.18
CA LYS A 172 54.12 12.66 -24.57
C LYS A 172 53.03 12.55 -23.48
N ILE A 173 52.96 11.42 -22.78
CA ILE A 173 52.01 11.21 -21.68
C ILE A 173 52.63 11.75 -20.39
N ILE A 174 52.48 13.06 -20.17
CA ILE A 174 53.05 13.74 -18.99
C ILE A 174 52.28 13.37 -17.72
N ASP A 175 50.96 13.20 -17.80
CA ASP A 175 50.14 12.90 -16.62
C ASP A 175 50.52 11.54 -15.98
N ARG A 176 50.52 11.50 -14.65
CA ARG A 176 50.79 10.28 -13.87
C ARG A 176 49.61 9.32 -13.92
N SER A 177 48.36 9.81 -13.88
CA SER A 177 47.18 8.94 -13.85
C SER A 177 47.00 8.18 -15.15
N HIS A 178 47.15 8.86 -16.30
CA HIS A 178 47.09 8.23 -17.61
C HIS A 178 48.24 7.24 -17.84
N ARG A 179 49.48 7.56 -17.37
CA ARG A 179 50.60 6.60 -17.43
C ARG A 179 50.33 5.35 -16.62
N GLN A 180 49.84 5.47 -15.39
CA GLN A 180 49.49 4.32 -14.55
C GLN A 180 48.34 3.50 -15.15
N LYS A 181 47.29 4.15 -15.66
CA LYS A 181 46.18 3.45 -16.34
C LYS A 181 46.66 2.67 -17.57
N LEU A 182 47.48 3.32 -18.41
CA LEU A 182 48.05 2.70 -19.61
C LEU A 182 49.03 1.57 -19.27
N GLN A 183 49.89 1.75 -18.27
CA GLN A 183 50.81 0.72 -17.77
C GLN A 183 50.04 -0.52 -17.33
N LEU A 184 49.05 -0.36 -16.44
CA LEU A 184 48.25 -1.47 -15.92
C LEU A 184 47.49 -2.19 -17.03
N LYS A 185 46.94 -1.46 -18.01
CA LYS A 185 46.26 -2.07 -19.17
C LYS A 185 47.24 -2.75 -20.13
N ALA A 186 48.44 -2.20 -20.36
CA ALA A 186 49.45 -2.84 -21.19
C ALA A 186 49.97 -4.14 -20.53
N LEU A 187 50.20 -4.12 -19.22
CA LEU A 187 50.60 -5.28 -18.43
C LEU A 187 49.54 -6.40 -18.49
N ASP A 188 48.27 -6.03 -18.33
CA ASP A 188 47.12 -6.94 -18.47
C ASP A 188 47.10 -7.62 -19.85
N VAL A 189 47.32 -6.84 -20.91
CA VAL A 189 47.36 -7.32 -22.28
C VAL A 189 48.58 -8.21 -22.58
N VAL A 190 49.74 -7.89 -21.99
CA VAL A 190 50.98 -8.65 -22.18
C VAL A 190 50.95 -10.00 -21.45
N LEU A 191 50.39 -10.06 -20.24
CA LEU A 191 50.31 -11.28 -19.43
C LEU A 191 49.15 -12.20 -19.84
N PHE A 192 47.95 -11.63 -20.05
CA PHE A 192 46.71 -12.40 -20.25
C PHE A 192 46.22 -12.42 -21.71
N GLY A 193 46.88 -11.70 -22.62
CA GLY A 193 46.55 -11.66 -24.03
C GLY A 193 45.58 -10.52 -24.40
N PRO A 194 44.95 -10.56 -25.60
CA PRO A 194 44.05 -9.50 -26.01
C PRO A 194 42.93 -9.37 -24.98
N LEU A 195 42.63 -8.15 -24.52
CA LEU A 195 41.50 -7.91 -23.63
C LEU A 195 40.25 -8.36 -24.36
N THR A 196 39.74 -9.54 -23.99
CA THR A 196 38.42 -9.96 -24.42
C THR A 196 37.47 -8.89 -23.93
N ARG A 197 36.76 -8.24 -24.86
CA ARG A 197 35.56 -7.51 -24.47
C ARG A 197 34.76 -8.49 -23.59
N PRO A 198 34.22 -8.09 -22.41
CA PRO A 198 33.10 -8.86 -21.88
C PRO A 198 32.13 -8.96 -23.06
N PRO A 199 31.84 -10.18 -23.56
CA PRO A 199 31.15 -10.32 -24.84
C PRO A 199 29.91 -9.47 -24.73
N HIS A 200 29.66 -8.62 -25.74
CA HIS A 200 28.48 -7.74 -25.76
C HIS A 200 27.29 -8.68 -25.67
N ASN A 201 26.81 -8.87 -24.44
CA ASN A 201 25.89 -9.92 -24.10
C ASN A 201 24.56 -9.35 -24.52
N TRP A 202 24.27 -9.46 -25.83
CA TRP A 202 23.06 -8.91 -26.42
C TRP A 202 21.86 -9.32 -25.59
N MET A 203 21.83 -10.56 -25.08
CA MET A 203 20.82 -11.03 -24.13
C MET A 203 20.74 -10.19 -22.84
N LYS A 204 21.86 -9.85 -22.19
CA LYS A 204 21.92 -8.99 -20.99
C LYS A 204 21.46 -7.56 -21.33
N ASP A 205 21.91 -6.99 -22.43
CA ASP A 205 21.61 -5.61 -22.82
C ASP A 205 20.16 -5.47 -23.32
N PHE A 206 19.62 -6.51 -23.95
CA PHE A 206 18.21 -6.63 -24.32
C PHE A 206 17.32 -6.83 -23.09
N VAL A 207 17.73 -7.66 -22.11
CA VAL A 207 17.05 -7.78 -20.81
C VAL A 207 17.09 -6.46 -20.03
N LEU A 208 18.21 -5.73 -20.04
CA LEU A 208 18.33 -4.41 -19.43
C LEU A 208 17.40 -3.40 -20.11
N THR A 209 17.36 -3.38 -21.44
CA THR A 209 16.47 -2.53 -22.23
C THR A 209 15.00 -2.84 -21.96
N ILE A 210 14.62 -4.12 -21.94
CA ILE A 210 13.26 -4.55 -21.60
C ILE A 210 12.90 -4.15 -20.15
N SER A 211 13.83 -4.32 -19.19
CA SER A 211 13.62 -3.91 -17.80
C SER A 211 13.37 -2.40 -17.66
N ILE A 212 14.13 -1.58 -18.39
CA ILE A 212 13.94 -0.12 -18.44
C ILE A 212 12.59 0.22 -19.08
N MET A 213 12.21 -0.44 -20.18
CA MET A 213 10.91 -0.22 -20.84
C MET A 213 9.72 -0.65 -19.96
N ILE A 214 9.84 -1.74 -19.19
CA ILE A 214 8.85 -2.15 -18.19
C ILE A 214 8.79 -1.14 -17.05
N GLY A 215 9.93 -0.62 -16.57
CA GLY A 215 9.99 0.43 -15.56
C GLY A 215 9.31 1.73 -16.01
N ILE A 216 9.61 2.20 -17.22
CA ILE A 216 8.96 3.38 -17.82
C ILE A 216 7.48 3.13 -18.06
N GLY A 217 7.10 1.95 -18.55
CA GLY A 217 5.71 1.54 -18.72
C GLY A 217 4.94 1.50 -17.40
N GLY A 218 5.55 0.99 -16.33
CA GLY A 218 5.00 0.97 -14.97
C GLY A 218 4.86 2.38 -14.39
N CYS A 219 5.86 3.24 -14.54
CA CYS A 219 5.79 4.64 -14.13
C CYS A 219 4.74 5.43 -14.92
N TRP A 220 4.63 5.20 -16.23
CA TRP A 220 3.59 5.80 -17.09
C TRP A 220 2.19 5.29 -16.73
N PHE A 221 2.04 3.99 -16.48
CA PHE A 221 0.78 3.40 -16.05
C PHE A 221 0.36 3.92 -14.67
N ALA A 222 1.28 4.00 -13.70
CA ALA A 222 1.04 4.59 -12.40
C ALA A 222 0.69 6.10 -12.52
N TYR A 223 1.35 6.84 -13.41
CA TYR A 223 1.03 8.24 -13.69
C TYR A 223 -0.37 8.40 -14.34
N THR A 224 -0.73 7.52 -15.29
CA THR A 224 -2.05 7.54 -15.92
C THR A 224 -3.15 7.12 -14.93
N GLN A 225 -2.89 6.12 -14.08
CA GLN A 225 -3.81 5.72 -13.02
C GLN A 225 -3.92 6.80 -11.94
N ASN A 226 -2.85 7.53 -11.62
CA ASN A 226 -2.91 8.69 -10.73
C ASN A 226 -3.71 9.86 -11.35
N LYS A 227 -3.79 9.94 -12.69
CA LYS A 227 -4.64 10.91 -13.39
C LYS A 227 -6.11 10.49 -13.38
N THR A 228 -6.44 9.24 -13.71
CA THR A 228 -7.82 8.73 -13.65
C THR A 228 -8.32 8.53 -12.22
N SER A 229 -7.45 8.26 -11.25
CA SER A 229 -7.77 8.18 -9.83
C SER A 229 -8.36 9.49 -9.30
N LYS A 230 -7.94 10.65 -9.81
CA LYS A 230 -8.58 11.93 -9.46
C LYS A 230 -10.05 12.01 -9.89
N GLU A 231 -10.40 11.37 -11.01
CA GLU A 231 -11.79 11.28 -11.50
C GLU A 231 -12.58 10.26 -10.66
N HIS A 232 -11.96 9.16 -10.22
CA HIS A 232 -12.59 8.19 -9.31
C HIS A 232 -12.75 8.73 -7.88
N ILE A 233 -11.78 9.47 -7.33
CA ILE A 233 -11.84 10.08 -5.99
C ILE A 233 -12.89 11.20 -5.97
N THR A 234 -12.94 12.06 -6.98
CA THR A 234 -14.00 13.10 -7.07
C THR A 234 -15.39 12.49 -7.25
N LYS A 235 -15.50 11.35 -7.96
CA LYS A 235 -16.75 10.58 -8.03
C LYS A 235 -17.11 9.95 -6.68
N MET A 236 -16.17 9.32 -5.97
CA MET A 236 -16.41 8.76 -4.63
C MET A 236 -16.74 9.83 -3.59
N MET A 237 -16.11 11.00 -3.62
CA MET A 237 -16.51 12.13 -2.74
C MET A 237 -17.94 12.55 -3.01
N LYS A 238 -18.33 12.66 -4.28
CA LYS A 238 -19.71 13.02 -4.66
C LYS A 238 -20.72 11.95 -4.26
N ASP A 239 -20.35 10.67 -4.36
CA ASP A 239 -21.19 9.55 -3.90
C ASP A 239 -21.29 9.51 -2.36
N LEU A 240 -20.27 9.98 -1.63
CA LEU A 240 -20.26 10.11 -0.16
C LEU A 240 -21.10 11.31 0.31
N GLU A 241 -20.99 12.48 -0.34
CA GLU A 241 -21.88 13.63 -0.13
C GLU A 241 -23.35 13.27 -0.45
N SER A 242 -23.57 12.48 -1.50
CA SER A 242 -24.88 11.93 -1.88
C SER A 242 -25.44 10.99 -0.81
N LEU A 243 -24.62 10.05 -0.30
CA LEU A 243 -25.00 9.14 0.78
C LEU A 243 -25.30 9.88 2.09
N GLN A 244 -24.49 10.87 2.45
CA GLN A 244 -24.73 11.70 3.64
C GLN A 244 -26.02 12.54 3.49
N THR A 245 -26.31 13.04 2.29
CA THR A 245 -27.59 13.71 1.98
C THR A 245 -28.77 12.73 2.08
N ALA A 246 -28.58 11.48 1.64
CA ALA A 246 -29.59 10.43 1.75
C ALA A 246 -29.86 10.04 3.22
N GLU A 247 -28.83 9.88 4.06
CA GLU A 247 -28.98 9.69 5.51
C GLU A 247 -29.76 10.84 6.16
N LEU A 248 -29.40 12.09 5.84
CA LEU A 248 -30.12 13.28 6.33
C LEU A 248 -31.60 13.26 5.89
N SER A 249 -31.89 12.87 4.66
CA SER A 249 -33.26 12.74 4.16
C SER A 249 -34.04 11.58 4.81
N LEU A 250 -33.37 10.49 5.21
CA LEU A 250 -33.99 9.39 5.96
C LEU A 250 -34.30 9.79 7.39
N CYS A 251 -33.41 10.54 8.05
CA CYS A 251 -33.68 11.16 9.36
C CYS A 251 -34.85 12.16 9.27
N GLU A 252 -34.89 13.04 8.27
CA GLU A 252 -36.00 13.98 8.05
C GLU A 252 -37.32 13.25 7.76
N LEU A 253 -37.28 12.14 7.01
CA LEU A 253 -38.46 11.30 6.77
C LEU A 253 -38.91 10.55 8.03
N GLN A 254 -37.98 10.08 8.87
CA GLN A 254 -38.32 9.50 10.18
C GLN A 254 -38.94 10.54 11.12
N GLU A 255 -38.37 11.75 11.22
CA GLU A 255 -38.91 12.85 12.01
C GLU A 255 -40.31 13.28 11.51
N ARG A 256 -40.50 13.39 10.19
CA ARG A 256 -41.82 13.69 9.61
C ARG A 256 -42.83 12.57 9.82
N LEU A 257 -42.41 11.30 9.79
CA LEU A 257 -43.30 10.16 10.02
C LEU A 257 -43.66 10.04 11.50
N GLU A 258 -42.70 10.26 12.40
CA GLU A 258 -42.94 10.36 13.85
C GLU A 258 -43.89 11.51 14.17
N LYS A 259 -43.65 12.71 13.63
CA LYS A 259 -44.54 13.86 13.78
C LYS A 259 -45.93 13.62 13.20
N ALA A 260 -46.04 13.03 12.00
CA ALA A 260 -47.33 12.67 11.42
C ALA A 260 -48.04 11.54 12.20
N GLN A 261 -47.30 10.68 12.89
CA GLN A 261 -47.83 9.64 13.77
C GLN A 261 -48.25 10.21 15.13
N GLU A 262 -47.54 11.22 15.65
CA GLU A 262 -47.92 11.96 16.84
C GLU A 262 -49.16 12.83 16.58
N GLU A 263 -49.19 13.57 15.47
CA GLU A 263 -50.38 14.30 15.00
C GLU A 263 -51.57 13.35 14.72
N ASN A 264 -51.35 12.16 14.14
CA ASN A 264 -52.43 11.16 14.05
C ASN A 264 -52.84 10.59 15.41
N ARG A 265 -51.95 10.49 16.40
CA ARG A 265 -52.30 10.07 17.76
C ARG A 265 -53.09 11.14 18.51
N THR A 266 -52.70 12.41 18.42
CA THR A 266 -53.46 13.51 19.01
C THR A 266 -54.81 13.65 18.33
N VAL A 267 -54.88 13.63 16.98
CA VAL A 267 -56.14 13.66 16.23
C VAL A 267 -57.00 12.42 16.50
N ALA A 268 -56.44 11.22 16.67
CA ALA A 268 -57.21 10.04 17.05
C ALA A 268 -57.76 10.14 18.49
N VAL A 269 -56.99 10.68 19.43
CA VAL A 269 -57.44 10.92 20.81
C VAL A 269 -58.49 12.01 20.87
N GLU A 270 -58.31 13.11 20.14
CA GLU A 270 -59.29 14.19 20.01
C GLU A 270 -60.58 13.70 19.33
N LYS A 271 -60.46 12.93 18.25
CA LYS A 271 -61.60 12.30 17.58
C LYS A 271 -62.36 11.37 18.52
N GLN A 272 -61.69 10.47 19.25
CA GLN A 272 -62.35 9.62 20.24
C GLN A 272 -62.97 10.44 21.40
N ASN A 273 -62.37 11.56 21.76
CA ASN A 273 -62.90 12.44 22.80
C ASN A 273 -64.14 13.20 22.31
N LEU A 274 -64.16 13.62 21.04
CA LEU A 274 -65.29 14.26 20.39
C LEU A 274 -66.43 13.27 20.11
N GLU A 275 -66.12 12.05 19.66
CA GLU A 275 -67.09 10.95 19.50
C GLU A 275 -67.73 10.57 20.84
N ARG A 276 -66.96 10.53 21.94
CA ARG A 276 -67.52 10.35 23.29
C ARG A 276 -68.43 11.49 23.70
N LYS A 277 -68.02 12.76 23.52
CA LYS A 277 -68.88 13.92 23.82
C LYS A 277 -70.19 13.92 23.01
N MET A 278 -70.12 13.63 21.71
CA MET A 278 -71.32 13.51 20.87
C MET A 278 -72.22 12.35 21.32
N MET A 279 -71.64 11.21 21.73
CA MET A 279 -72.44 10.09 22.27
C MET A 279 -73.08 10.43 23.61
N ASP A 280 -72.39 11.16 24.49
CA ASP A 280 -72.93 11.64 25.76
C ASP A 280 -74.10 12.62 25.50
N GLU A 281 -73.91 13.63 24.64
CA GLU A 281 -74.96 14.59 24.22
C GLU A 281 -76.18 13.88 23.59
N ILE A 282 -75.95 12.89 22.72
CA ILE A 282 -77.03 12.06 22.14
C ILE A 282 -77.72 11.22 23.23
N SER A 283 -76.97 10.71 24.22
CA SER A 283 -77.53 9.91 25.31
C SER A 283 -78.39 10.74 26.26
N ASP A 284 -77.99 11.98 26.55
CA ASP A 284 -78.74 12.93 27.35
C ASP A 284 -79.98 13.42 26.60
N ALA A 285 -79.86 13.80 25.33
CA ALA A 285 -81.01 14.12 24.49
C ALA A 285 -82.01 12.95 24.40
N LYS A 286 -81.52 11.71 24.32
CA LYS A 286 -82.35 10.50 24.36
C LYS A 286 -83.00 10.27 25.73
N ARG A 287 -82.31 10.59 26.83
CA ARG A 287 -82.84 10.55 28.19
C ARG A 287 -83.95 11.60 28.39
N GLU A 288 -83.74 12.83 27.90
CA GLU A 288 -84.77 13.87 27.91
C GLU A 288 -85.98 13.49 27.07
N ALA A 289 -85.78 12.93 25.87
CA ALA A 289 -86.87 12.42 25.03
C ALA A 289 -87.66 11.29 25.71
N CYS A 290 -86.98 10.34 26.39
CA CYS A 290 -87.64 9.33 27.20
C CYS A 290 -88.45 9.96 28.36
N ARG A 291 -87.88 10.94 29.09
CA ARG A 291 -88.58 11.64 30.18
C ARG A 291 -89.82 12.38 29.67
N LEU A 292 -89.74 13.04 28.52
CA LEU A 292 -90.87 13.72 27.89
C LEU A 292 -91.94 12.73 27.41
N LYS A 293 -91.55 11.54 26.94
CA LYS A 293 -92.47 10.45 26.58
C LYS A 293 -93.20 9.90 27.80
N GLU A 294 -92.49 9.67 28.90
CA GLU A 294 -93.06 9.20 30.17
C GLU A 294 -94.04 10.23 30.77
N LEU A 295 -93.70 11.52 30.74
CA LEU A 295 -94.62 12.61 31.12
C LEU A 295 -95.87 12.68 30.23
N ARG A 296 -95.72 12.41 28.93
CA ARG A 296 -96.83 12.36 27.97
C ARG A 296 -97.74 11.16 28.23
N GLU A 297 -97.18 9.97 28.45
CA GLU A 297 -97.93 8.75 28.78
C GLU A 297 -98.67 8.90 30.12
N GLY A 298 -98.05 9.54 31.12
CA GLY A 298 -98.70 9.91 32.37
C GLY A 298 -99.88 10.88 32.16
N ALA A 299 -99.70 11.90 31.32
CA ALA A 299 -100.77 12.84 30.98
C ALA A 299 -101.91 12.18 30.18
N GLU A 300 -101.61 11.27 29.26
CA GLU A 300 -102.61 10.51 28.50
C GLU A 300 -103.39 9.51 29.38
N CYS A 301 -102.74 8.95 30.41
CA CYS A 301 -103.41 8.16 31.45
C CYS A 301 -104.39 9.00 32.28
N GLU A 302 -103.98 10.19 32.73
CA GLU A 302 -104.86 11.14 33.43
C GLU A 302 -106.03 11.63 32.55
N LEU A 303 -105.78 11.90 31.27
CA LEU A 303 -106.83 12.29 30.30
C LEU A 303 -107.83 11.14 30.08
N SER A 304 -107.36 9.89 30.09
CA SER A 304 -108.21 8.70 30.04
C SER A 304 -109.07 8.55 31.31
N ARG A 305 -108.49 8.83 32.49
CA ARG A 305 -109.22 8.87 33.78
C ARG A 305 -110.29 9.97 33.81
N LEU A 306 -109.97 11.16 33.26
CA LEU A 306 -110.92 12.26 33.14
C LEU A 306 -112.08 11.94 32.19
N LYS A 307 -111.82 11.30 31.04
CA LYS A 307 -112.90 10.83 30.15
C LYS A 307 -113.84 9.84 30.83
N TYR A 308 -113.29 8.88 31.58
CA TYR A 308 -114.12 7.93 32.35
C TYR A 308 -115.01 8.66 33.38
N ALA A 309 -114.45 9.66 34.09
CA ALA A 309 -115.23 10.49 35.02
C ALA A 309 -116.29 11.36 34.30
N GLU A 310 -116.03 11.82 33.08
CA GLU A 310 -117.02 12.53 32.25
C GLU A 310 -118.16 11.60 31.81
N GLU A 311 -117.86 10.36 31.41
CA GLU A 311 -118.86 9.34 31.07
C GLU A 311 -119.77 8.99 32.27
N GLU A 312 -119.20 8.85 33.46
CA GLU A 312 -119.96 8.69 34.71
C GLU A 312 -120.86 9.90 34.99
N LEU A 313 -120.36 11.14 34.81
CA LEU A 313 -121.19 12.35 34.92
C LEU A 313 -122.31 12.41 33.88
N VAL A 314 -122.08 11.88 32.67
CA VAL A 314 -123.14 11.75 31.64
C VAL A 314 -124.19 10.72 32.07
N GLN A 315 -123.80 9.57 32.63
CA GLN A 315 -124.75 8.60 33.19
C GLN A 315 -125.57 9.22 34.33
N VAL A 316 -124.94 9.92 35.27
CA VAL A 316 -125.63 10.62 36.37
C VAL A 316 -126.57 11.69 35.83
N ARG A 317 -126.18 12.46 34.81
CA ARG A 317 -127.07 13.44 34.13
C ARG A 317 -128.24 12.78 33.41
N MET A 318 -128.05 11.61 32.79
CA MET A 318 -129.15 10.85 32.17
C MET A 318 -130.10 10.28 33.24
N ALA A 319 -129.57 9.77 34.35
CA ALA A 319 -130.37 9.33 35.50
C ALA A 319 -131.15 10.50 36.12
N LEU A 320 -130.53 11.67 36.27
CA LEU A 320 -131.18 12.89 36.73
C LEU A 320 -132.29 13.34 35.76
N LYS A 321 -132.04 13.37 34.45
CA LYS A 321 -133.08 13.65 33.43
C LYS A 321 -134.21 12.62 33.41
N LYS A 322 -133.93 11.36 33.76
CA LYS A 322 -134.96 10.34 33.91
C LYS A 322 -135.82 10.61 35.15
N ALA A 323 -135.19 10.93 36.29
CA ALA A 323 -135.90 11.34 37.51
C ALA A 323 -136.70 12.63 37.32
N GLU A 324 -136.16 13.61 36.58
CA GLU A 324 -136.82 14.85 36.18
C GLU A 324 -138.04 14.56 35.30
N LYS A 325 -137.92 13.69 34.28
CA LYS A 325 -139.08 13.24 33.49
C LYS A 325 -140.12 12.47 34.30
N GLU A 326 -139.70 11.61 35.24
CA GLU A 326 -140.62 10.92 36.16
C GLU A 326 -141.30 11.90 37.14
N PHE A 327 -140.64 13.02 37.46
CA PHE A 327 -141.20 14.11 38.25
C PHE A 327 -142.19 14.96 37.44
N GLU A 328 -141.86 15.36 36.21
CA GLU A 328 -142.77 16.05 35.29
C GLU A 328 -144.04 15.22 35.01
N LEU A 329 -143.90 13.90 34.78
CA LEU A 329 -145.03 12.98 34.62
C LEU A 329 -145.92 12.85 35.88
N ARG A 330 -145.41 13.22 37.06
CA ARG A 330 -146.16 13.31 38.31
C ARG A 330 -146.66 14.73 38.63
N SER A 331 -146.23 15.75 37.88
CA SER A 331 -146.38 17.17 38.22
C SER A 331 -147.20 17.94 37.19
N ASN A 332 -148.44 17.48 36.95
CA ASN A 332 -149.41 18.21 36.15
C ASN A 332 -150.07 19.33 37.00
N TRP A 333 -149.35 20.43 37.23
CA TRP A 333 -149.83 21.60 37.99
C TRP A 333 -149.68 22.90 37.19
N SER A 334 -150.81 23.43 36.71
CA SER A 334 -150.95 24.82 36.27
C SER A 334 -151.55 25.66 37.40
N VAL A 335 -151.06 26.90 37.56
CA VAL A 335 -151.51 27.83 38.61
C VAL A 335 -152.97 28.26 38.33
N PRO A 336 -153.92 28.08 39.26
CA PRO A 336 -155.33 28.43 39.00
C PRO A 336 -155.59 29.95 38.98
N ASP A 337 -156.34 30.42 37.96
CA ASP A 337 -156.72 31.84 37.73
C ASP A 337 -157.37 32.54 38.95
N ALA A 338 -157.94 31.78 39.89
CA ALA A 338 -158.51 32.33 41.11
C ALA A 338 -157.44 33.05 41.97
N LEU A 339 -156.22 32.50 42.04
CA LEU A 339 -155.16 33.01 42.91
C LEU A 339 -154.60 34.34 42.38
N GLN A 340 -154.53 34.50 41.05
CA GLN A 340 -154.15 35.76 40.40
C GLN A 340 -155.19 36.86 40.65
N LYS A 341 -156.50 36.53 40.61
CA LYS A 341 -157.57 37.47 40.95
C LYS A 341 -157.56 37.88 42.42
N TRP A 342 -157.31 36.95 43.34
CA TRP A 342 -157.17 37.27 44.77
C TRP A 342 -155.98 38.19 45.04
N LEU A 343 -154.80 37.87 44.49
CA LEU A 343 -153.60 38.70 44.67
C LEU A 343 -153.83 40.15 44.21
N GLN A 344 -154.48 40.31 43.06
CA GLN A 344 -154.81 41.62 42.50
C GLN A 344 -155.88 42.35 43.32
N LEU A 345 -156.89 41.64 43.85
CA LEU A 345 -157.90 42.24 44.73
C LEU A 345 -157.29 42.73 46.06
N THR A 346 -156.39 41.95 46.67
CA THR A 346 -155.67 42.39 47.87
C THR A 346 -154.81 43.62 47.60
N HIS A 347 -154.09 43.65 46.48
CA HIS A 347 -153.30 44.81 46.08
C HIS A 347 -154.17 46.07 45.89
N GLU A 348 -155.32 45.95 45.22
CA GLU A 348 -156.28 47.04 45.03
C GLU A 348 -156.82 47.58 46.37
N VAL A 349 -157.24 46.68 47.28
CA VAL A 349 -157.77 47.04 48.60
C VAL A 349 -156.71 47.69 49.49
N GLU A 350 -155.48 47.16 49.47
CA GLU A 350 -154.37 47.67 50.27
C GLU A 350 -153.92 49.07 49.78
N VAL A 351 -153.94 49.32 48.47
CA VAL A 351 -153.73 50.66 47.88
C VAL A 351 -154.84 51.64 48.28
N GLN A 352 -156.11 51.22 48.28
CA GLN A 352 -157.23 52.07 48.75
C GLN A 352 -157.08 52.41 50.24
N TYR A 353 -156.74 51.43 51.08
CA TYR A 353 -156.57 51.64 52.52
C TYR A 353 -155.35 52.53 52.85
N TYR A 354 -154.27 52.40 52.06
CA TYR A 354 -153.08 53.24 52.17
C TYR A 354 -153.36 54.71 51.85
N ASN A 355 -154.21 54.98 50.85
CA ASN A 355 -154.59 56.35 50.48
C ASN A 355 -155.54 57.01 51.49
N ILE A 356 -156.49 56.26 52.08
CA ILE A 356 -157.42 56.78 53.08
C ILE A 356 -156.71 57.14 54.40
N LYS A 357 -155.65 56.44 54.78
CA LYS A 357 -154.83 56.74 55.97
C LYS A 357 -153.91 57.97 55.85
N ARG A 358 -153.95 58.68 54.72
CA ARG A 358 -153.02 59.77 54.37
C ARG A 358 -153.71 61.15 54.25
N GLN A 359 -155.01 61.21 54.56
CA GLN A 359 -155.78 62.44 54.82
C GLN A 359 -156.20 62.48 56.30
#